data_AF-A0A971LYM3-F1
#
_entry.id   AF-A0A971LYM3-F1
#
_cell.length_a   1.000
_cell.length_b   1.000
_cell.length_c   1.000
_cell.angle_alpha   90.00
_cell.angle_beta   90.00
_cell.angle_gamma   90.00
#
_symmetry.space_group_name_H-M   'P 1'
#
loop_
_entity.id
_entity.type
_entity.pdbx_description
1 polymer ?
#
loop_
_entity_poly.entity_id
_entity_poly.type
_entity_poly.pdbx_seq_one_letter_code
_entity_poly.pdbx_strand_id
1 'polypeptide(L)'
;MQYFYGTQTPLRVLDEIELWKQQESEHTVVIRQVVQNLEENFVEQLKAWELAFAKAQGIAVRYVEAVIRSKGAIAPVLLQEIRQFTLFSINQSMSFVSFLNQLVAESEAVENNPVAVVVINHIRRESEYLIGIITAALQHF
;
A
#
# COMPACT_ATOMS: atom_id res chain seq x y z
N MET A 1 -5.44 12.26 -5.73
CA MET A 1 -6.31 13.40 -5.30
C MET A 1 -5.58 14.16 -4.20
N GLN A 2 -5.42 15.48 -4.31
CA GLN A 2 -4.82 16.31 -3.25
C GLN A 2 -5.93 17.12 -2.59
N TYR A 3 -6.20 16.84 -1.31
CA TYR A 3 -7.16 17.58 -0.51
C TYR A 3 -6.46 18.09 0.75
N PHE A 4 -6.59 19.38 1.03
CA PHE A 4 -6.06 20.03 2.22
C PHE A 4 -7.07 19.90 3.37
N TYR A 5 -6.76 19.09 4.38
CA TYR A 5 -7.69 18.79 5.49
C TYR A 5 -7.34 19.44 6.84
N GLY A 6 -6.32 20.31 6.89
CA GLY A 6 -5.98 21.07 8.10
C GLY A 6 -5.70 20.19 9.31
N THR A 7 -6.54 20.27 10.34
CA THR A 7 -6.37 19.54 11.62
C THR A 7 -6.77 18.06 11.56
N GLN A 8 -7.32 17.56 10.45
CA GLN A 8 -7.74 16.16 10.28
C GLN A 8 -6.66 15.25 9.67
N THR A 9 -5.38 15.64 9.73
CA THR A 9 -4.25 14.88 9.19
C THR A 9 -4.23 13.40 9.63
N PRO A 10 -4.51 13.04 10.91
CA PRO A 10 -4.61 11.64 11.34
C PRO A 10 -5.61 10.78 10.58
N LEU A 11 -6.84 11.28 10.41
CA LEU A 11 -7.87 10.56 9.67
C LEU A 11 -7.49 10.44 8.19
N ARG A 12 -6.98 11.51 7.59
CA ARG A 12 -6.62 11.48 6.17
C ARG A 12 -5.53 10.46 5.87
N VAL A 13 -4.49 10.39 6.70
CA VAL A 13 -3.42 9.40 6.53
C VAL A 13 -3.98 7.98 6.60
N LEU A 14 -4.91 7.72 7.53
CA LEU A 14 -5.55 6.41 7.65
C LEU A 14 -6.45 6.09 6.45
N ASP A 15 -7.23 7.05 5.94
CA ASP A 15 -8.08 6.87 4.75
C ASP A 15 -7.23 6.54 3.50
N GLU A 16 -6.10 7.24 3.32
CA GLU A 16 -5.17 6.95 2.23
C GLU A 16 -4.56 5.56 2.39
N ILE A 17 -4.11 5.19 3.60
CA ILE A 17 -3.60 3.84 3.85
C ILE A 17 -4.67 2.79 3.53
N GLU A 18 -5.90 2.97 4.00
CA GLU A 18 -7.00 2.03 3.73
C GLU A 18 -7.19 1.83 2.22
N LEU A 19 -7.41 2.93 1.49
CA LEU A 19 -7.66 2.90 0.05
C LEU A 19 -6.50 2.24 -0.70
N TRP A 20 -5.28 2.67 -0.42
CA TRP A 20 -4.14 2.20 -1.20
C TRP A 20 -3.70 0.79 -0.83
N LYS A 21 -3.90 0.33 0.41
CA LYS A 21 -3.67 -1.07 0.76
C LYS A 21 -4.66 -1.99 0.05
N GLN A 22 -5.91 -1.54 -0.15
CA GLN A 22 -6.83 -2.26 -1.02
C GLN A 22 -6.30 -2.32 -2.46
N GLN A 23 -5.88 -1.20 -3.03
CA GLN A 23 -5.36 -1.17 -4.40
C GLN A 23 -4.09 -2.03 -4.59
N GLU A 24 -3.13 -1.95 -3.67
CA GLU A 24 -1.93 -2.80 -3.68
C GLU A 24 -2.30 -4.29 -3.62
N SER A 25 -3.30 -4.66 -2.81
CA SER A 25 -3.84 -6.03 -2.77
C SER A 25 -4.42 -6.45 -4.11
N GLU A 26 -5.30 -5.63 -4.71
CA GLU A 26 -5.91 -5.88 -6.01
C GLU A 26 -4.87 -5.96 -7.14
N HIS A 27 -3.83 -5.14 -7.08
CA HIS A 27 -2.72 -5.16 -8.02
C HIS A 27 -1.97 -6.50 -8.04
N THR A 28 -1.87 -7.20 -6.91
CA THR A 28 -1.30 -8.55 -6.91
C THR A 28 -2.12 -9.52 -7.75
N VAL A 29 -3.45 -9.39 -7.75
CA VAL A 29 -4.37 -10.19 -8.56
C VAL A 29 -4.20 -9.82 -10.03
N VAL A 30 -4.20 -8.52 -10.35
CA VAL A 30 -4.02 -8.01 -11.72
C VAL A 30 -2.76 -8.58 -12.35
N ILE A 31 -1.64 -8.57 -11.64
CA ILE A 31 -0.37 -9.12 -12.14
C ILE A 31 -0.51 -10.61 -12.49
N ARG A 32 -1.11 -11.41 -11.59
CA ARG A 32 -1.33 -12.85 -11.84
C ARG A 32 -2.31 -13.12 -12.99
N GLN A 33 -3.20 -12.18 -13.33
CA GLN A 33 -4.13 -12.32 -14.46
C GLN A 33 -3.49 -11.87 -15.79
N VAL A 34 -2.59 -10.89 -15.78
CA VAL A 34 -1.94 -10.36 -16.99
C VAL A 34 -0.73 -11.20 -17.42
N VAL A 35 -0.02 -11.81 -16.48
CA VAL A 35 1.17 -12.63 -16.76
C VAL A 35 0.78 -14.11 -16.83
N GLN A 36 0.67 -14.64 -18.06
CA GLN A 36 0.46 -16.07 -18.27
C GLN A 36 1.74 -16.86 -17.94
N ASN A 37 1.59 -18.05 -17.35
CA ASN A 37 2.70 -18.94 -17.00
C ASN A 37 3.74 -18.30 -16.06
N LEU A 38 3.33 -17.36 -15.21
CA LEU A 38 4.19 -16.79 -14.17
C LEU A 38 4.77 -17.91 -13.28
N GLU A 39 6.04 -17.79 -12.94
CA GLU A 39 6.76 -18.76 -12.14
C GLU A 39 6.13 -18.92 -10.74
N GLU A 40 6.05 -20.15 -10.25
CA GLU A 40 5.30 -20.49 -9.04
C GLU A 40 5.78 -19.72 -7.80
N ASN A 41 7.09 -19.47 -7.69
CA ASN A 41 7.66 -18.65 -6.62
C ASN A 41 7.12 -17.21 -6.62
N PHE A 42 6.92 -16.59 -7.79
CA PHE A 42 6.34 -15.25 -7.90
C PHE A 42 4.82 -15.27 -7.67
N VAL A 43 4.13 -16.32 -8.11
CA VAL A 43 2.70 -16.51 -7.82
C VAL A 43 2.45 -16.57 -6.32
N GLU A 44 3.22 -17.38 -5.58
CA GLU A 44 3.05 -17.52 -4.13
C GLU A 44 3.44 -16.24 -3.38
N GLN A 45 4.49 -15.52 -3.82
CA GLN A 45 4.82 -14.21 -3.25
C GLN A 45 3.70 -13.20 -3.49
N LEU A 46 3.08 -13.16 -4.67
CA LEU A 46 1.95 -12.27 -4.96
C LEU A 46 0.74 -12.60 -4.07
N LYS A 47 0.44 -13.88 -3.80
CA LYS A 47 -0.63 -14.27 -2.86
C LYS A 47 -0.30 -13.86 -1.42
N ALA A 48 0.96 -13.99 -1.01
CA ALA A 48 1.40 -13.53 0.30
C ALA A 48 1.26 -12.00 0.45
N TRP A 49 1.61 -11.24 -0.59
CA TRP A 49 1.40 -9.80 -0.64
C TRP A 49 -0.08 -9.43 -0.54
N GLU A 50 -0.96 -10.10 -1.28
CA GLU A 50 -2.41 -9.89 -1.21
C GLU A 50 -2.93 -9.98 0.23
N LEU A 51 -2.59 -11.07 0.93
CA LEU A 51 -2.99 -11.28 2.31
C LEU A 51 -2.39 -10.24 3.27
N ALA A 52 -1.13 -9.87 3.05
CA ALA A 52 -0.45 -8.88 3.87
C ALA A 52 -1.07 -7.48 3.72
N PHE A 53 -1.49 -7.11 2.52
CA PHE A 53 -2.17 -5.85 2.24
C PHE A 53 -3.60 -5.82 2.76
N ALA A 54 -4.37 -6.89 2.54
CA ALA A 54 -5.71 -7.02 3.11
C ALA A 54 -5.70 -6.91 4.65
N LYS A 55 -4.69 -7.49 5.30
CA LYS A 55 -4.50 -7.34 6.75
C LYS A 55 -4.19 -5.89 7.15
N ALA A 56 -3.33 -5.20 6.41
CA ALA A 56 -2.99 -3.80 6.67
C ALA A 56 -4.19 -2.88 6.48
N GLN A 57 -4.97 -3.07 5.41
CA GLN A 57 -6.25 -2.37 5.19
C GLN A 57 -7.19 -2.57 6.40
N GLY A 58 -7.37 -3.81 6.85
CA GLY A 58 -8.21 -4.10 8.02
C GLY A 58 -7.70 -3.46 9.33
N ILE A 59 -6.40 -3.18 9.45
CA ILE A 59 -5.84 -2.41 10.58
C ILE A 59 -6.18 -0.92 10.42
N ALA A 60 -6.05 -0.36 9.21
CA ALA A 60 -6.39 1.03 8.92
C ALA A 60 -7.86 1.33 9.27
N VAL A 61 -8.79 0.48 8.82
CA VAL A 61 -10.23 0.60 9.14
C VAL A 61 -10.46 0.68 10.66
N ARG A 62 -9.81 -0.18 11.45
CA ARG A 62 -9.95 -0.15 12.92
C ARG A 62 -9.45 1.15 13.53
N TYR A 63 -8.35 1.70 13.03
CA TYR A 63 -7.85 2.99 13.51
C TYR A 63 -8.76 4.14 13.08
N VAL A 64 -9.31 4.13 11.86
CA VAL A 64 -10.32 5.11 11.43
C VAL A 64 -11.50 5.11 12.40
N GLU A 65 -12.05 3.95 12.73
CA GLU A 65 -13.14 3.84 13.69
C GLU A 65 -12.76 4.34 15.10
N ALA A 66 -11.56 4.00 15.58
CA ALA A 66 -11.08 4.44 16.89
C ALA A 66 -10.97 5.98 16.96
N VAL A 67 -10.44 6.61 15.90
CA VAL A 67 -10.33 8.06 15.82
C VAL A 67 -11.72 8.71 15.72
N ILE A 68 -12.64 8.19 14.92
CA ILE A 68 -14.02 8.69 14.85
C ILE A 68 -14.69 8.64 16.23
N ARG A 69 -14.56 7.52 16.96
CA ARG A 69 -15.14 7.35 18.30
C ARG A 69 -14.50 8.25 19.36
N SER A 70 -13.29 8.73 19.15
CA SER A 70 -12.64 9.70 20.04
C SER A 70 -13.28 11.09 20.02
N LYS A 71 -14.15 11.39 19.04
CA LYS A 71 -14.89 12.67 18.91
C LYS A 71 -13.97 13.90 18.98
N GLY A 72 -12.78 13.80 18.41
CA GLY A 72 -11.77 14.87 18.39
C GLY A 72 -10.81 14.89 19.59
N ALA A 73 -11.04 14.05 20.61
CA ALA A 73 -10.14 13.89 21.77
C ALA A 73 -9.27 12.64 21.61
N ILE A 74 -8.37 12.64 20.63
CA ILE A 74 -7.47 11.51 20.37
C ILE A 74 -6.46 11.40 21.52
N ALA A 75 -6.44 10.25 22.20
CA ALA A 75 -5.47 10.00 23.27
C ALA A 75 -4.04 9.98 22.70
N PRO A 76 -3.02 10.51 23.41
CA PRO A 76 -1.63 10.50 22.92
C PRO A 76 -1.10 9.12 22.54
N VAL A 77 -1.52 8.08 23.27
CA VAL A 77 -1.16 6.68 22.98
C VAL A 77 -1.71 6.22 21.61
N LEU A 78 -2.98 6.50 21.33
CA LEU A 78 -3.61 6.15 20.05
C LEU A 78 -2.94 6.91 18.89
N LEU A 79 -2.61 8.18 19.09
CA LEU A 79 -1.90 8.96 18.09
C LEU A 79 -0.52 8.36 17.79
N GLN A 80 0.20 7.91 18.81
CA GLN A 80 1.50 7.25 18.63
C GLN A 80 1.37 5.89 17.91
N GLU A 81 0.37 5.09 18.25
CA GLU A 81 0.08 3.83 17.56
C GLU A 81 -0.20 4.05 16.07
N ILE A 82 -0.99 5.07 15.73
CA ILE A 82 -1.25 5.45 14.34
C ILE A 82 0.05 5.84 13.63
N ARG A 83 0.93 6.65 14.25
CA ARG A 83 2.24 6.98 13.64
C ARG A 83 3.08 5.74 13.32
N GLN A 84 3.14 4.79 14.25
CA GLN A 84 3.90 3.55 14.04
C GLN A 84 3.29 2.71 12.92
N PHE A 85 1.96 2.63 12.86
CA PHE A 85 1.25 1.96 11.78
C PHE A 85 1.45 2.64 10.42
N THR A 86 1.51 3.97 10.39
CA THR A 86 1.82 4.74 9.17
C THR A 86 3.23 4.41 8.66
N LEU A 87 4.23 4.40 9.54
CA LEU A 87 5.61 4.00 9.20
C LEU A 87 5.67 2.56 8.68
N PHE A 88 4.97 1.64 9.35
CA PHE A 88 4.83 0.26 8.89
C PHE A 88 4.25 0.19 7.47
N SER A 89 3.18 0.94 7.20
CA SER A 89 2.50 0.94 5.90
C SER A 89 3.40 1.47 4.77
N ILE A 90 4.18 2.52 5.05
CA ILE A 90 5.20 3.04 4.12
C ILE A 90 6.26 1.96 3.83
N ASN A 91 6.82 1.34 4.88
CA ASN A 91 7.84 0.29 4.74
C ASN A 91 7.33 -0.92 3.96
N GLN A 92 6.07 -1.29 4.17
CA GLN A 92 5.43 -2.37 3.42
C GLN A 92 5.35 -2.03 1.92
N SER A 93 4.90 -0.82 1.57
CA SER A 93 4.83 -0.38 0.17
C SER A 93 6.21 -0.27 -0.49
N MET A 94 7.23 0.22 0.24
CA MET A 94 8.61 0.24 -0.27
C MET A 94 9.12 -1.17 -0.55
N SER A 95 8.82 -2.12 0.33
CA SER A 95 9.20 -3.53 0.15
C SER A 95 8.49 -4.15 -1.06
N PHE A 96 7.23 -3.79 -1.29
CA PHE A 96 6.48 -4.22 -2.47
C PHE A 96 7.04 -3.62 -3.76
N VAL A 97 7.41 -2.33 -3.77
CA VAL A 97 8.10 -1.70 -4.91
C VAL A 97 9.40 -2.45 -5.25
N SER A 98 10.20 -2.81 -4.24
CA SER A 98 11.40 -3.64 -4.44
C SER A 98 11.07 -5.00 -5.04
N PHE A 99 10.02 -5.67 -4.55
CA PHE A 99 9.53 -6.92 -5.12
C PHE A 99 9.08 -6.76 -6.58
N LEU A 100 8.38 -5.69 -6.94
CA LEU A 100 7.97 -5.44 -8.33
C LEU A 100 9.17 -5.21 -9.25
N ASN A 101 10.22 -4.55 -8.76
CA ASN A 101 11.46 -4.39 -9.52
C ASN A 101 12.15 -5.74 -9.74
N GLN A 102 12.18 -6.59 -8.72
CA GLN A 102 12.70 -7.96 -8.86
C GLN A 102 11.89 -8.76 -9.86
N LEU A 103 10.56 -8.73 -9.76
CA LEU A 103 9.65 -9.44 -10.66
C LEU A 103 9.89 -9.04 -12.13
N VAL A 104 10.04 -7.76 -12.43
CA VAL A 104 10.32 -7.28 -13.80
C VAL A 104 11.72 -7.69 -14.28
N ALA A 105 12.70 -7.78 -13.38
CA ALA A 105 14.09 -8.08 -13.73
C ALA A 105 14.38 -9.59 -13.86
N GLU A 106 13.64 -10.44 -13.15
CA GLU A 106 13.99 -11.86 -12.97
C GLU A 106 12.95 -12.84 -13.51
N SER A 107 11.71 -12.42 -13.80
CA SER A 107 10.70 -13.30 -14.38
C SER A 107 10.80 -13.35 -15.90
N GLU A 108 11.05 -14.55 -16.43
CA GLU A 108 11.06 -14.81 -17.87
C GLU A 108 9.65 -14.62 -18.47
N ALA A 109 8.61 -14.96 -17.71
CA ALA A 109 7.22 -14.76 -18.11
C ALA A 109 6.85 -13.27 -18.24
N VAL A 110 7.44 -12.40 -17.41
CA VAL A 110 7.26 -10.95 -17.49
C VAL A 110 8.13 -10.34 -18.59
N GLU A 111 9.40 -10.73 -18.69
CA GLU A 111 10.34 -10.21 -19.69
C GLU A 111 9.81 -10.37 -21.11
N ASN A 112 9.21 -11.52 -21.41
CA ASN A 112 8.65 -11.84 -22.72
C ASN A 112 7.25 -11.25 -22.97
N ASN A 113 6.72 -10.44 -22.04
CA ASN A 113 5.38 -9.85 -22.13
C ASN A 113 5.42 -8.32 -21.94
N PRO A 114 5.51 -7.54 -23.04
CA PRO A 114 5.59 -6.08 -22.98
C PRO A 114 4.39 -5.42 -22.28
N VAL A 115 3.19 -6.02 -22.37
CA VAL A 115 1.99 -5.50 -21.68
C VAL A 115 2.15 -5.67 -20.18
N ALA A 116 2.62 -6.83 -19.71
CA ALA A 116 2.90 -7.06 -18.31
C ALA A 116 3.92 -6.06 -17.75
N VAL A 117 5.00 -5.81 -18.48
CA VAL A 117 6.03 -4.82 -18.08
C VAL A 117 5.41 -3.43 -17.91
N VAL A 118 4.56 -2.98 -18.84
CA VAL A 118 3.88 -1.67 -18.73
C VAL A 118 2.96 -1.62 -17.52
N VAL A 119 2.15 -2.66 -17.30
CA VAL A 119 1.20 -2.75 -16.18
C VAL A 119 1.92 -2.76 -14.83
N ILE A 120 2.96 -3.59 -14.67
CA ILE A 120 3.71 -3.69 -13.42
C ILE A 120 4.43 -2.37 -13.11
N ASN A 121 5.01 -1.71 -14.12
CA ASN A 121 5.64 -0.40 -13.93
C ASN A 121 4.63 0.70 -13.56
N HIS A 122 3.39 0.61 -14.03
CA HIS A 122 2.32 1.53 -13.61
C HIS A 122 1.95 1.31 -12.14
N ILE A 123 1.69 0.07 -11.74
CA ILE A 123 1.41 -0.33 -10.36
C ILE A 123 2.53 0.13 -9.41
N ARG A 124 3.79 -0.03 -9.82
CA ARG A 124 4.95 0.42 -9.05
C ARG A 124 4.90 1.92 -8.80
N ARG A 125 4.67 2.74 -9.84
CA ARG A 125 4.61 4.20 -9.72
C ARG A 125 3.46 4.67 -8.83
N GLU A 126 2.35 3.95 -8.82
CA GLU A 126 1.23 4.23 -7.92
C GLU A 126 1.60 3.97 -6.45
N SER A 127 2.33 2.89 -6.19
CA SER A 127 2.87 2.60 -4.85
C SER A 127 3.92 3.64 -4.42
N GLU A 128 4.77 4.11 -5.34
CA GLU A 128 5.73 5.21 -5.11
C GLU A 128 5.02 6.53 -4.80
N TYR A 129 3.93 6.83 -5.52
CA TYR A 129 3.08 8.00 -5.25
C TYR A 129 2.49 7.95 -3.85
N LEU A 130 1.94 6.80 -3.44
CA LEU A 130 1.45 6.57 -2.07
C LEU A 130 2.52 6.87 -1.01
N ILE A 131 3.70 6.29 -1.18
CA ILE A 131 4.82 6.48 -0.26
C ILE A 131 5.13 7.98 -0.12
N GLY A 132 5.17 8.72 -1.24
CA GLY A 132 5.41 10.16 -1.23
C GLY A 132 4.36 10.94 -0.46
N ILE A 133 3.06 10.69 -0.73
CA ILE A 133 1.98 11.44 -0.07
C ILE A 133 1.91 11.16 1.43
N ILE A 134 2.06 9.90 1.85
CA ILE A 134 1.98 9.54 3.27
C ILE A 134 3.22 10.05 4.01
N THR A 135 4.41 9.95 3.41
CA THR A 135 5.64 10.45 4.03
C THR A 135 5.58 11.96 4.26
N ALA A 136 5.08 12.72 3.27
CA ALA A 136 4.86 14.16 3.42
C ALA A 136 3.84 14.46 4.53
N ALA A 137 2.71 13.73 4.56
CA ALA A 137 1.70 13.91 5.61
C ALA A 137 2.22 13.58 7.01
N LEU A 138 3.11 12.58 7.14
CA LEU A 138 3.69 12.15 8.41
C LEU A 138 4.58 13.24 9.04
N GLN A 139 5.21 14.11 8.25
CA GLN A 139 6.02 15.23 8.76
C GLN A 139 5.18 16.33 9.44
N HIS A 140 3.89 16.40 9.10
CA HIS A 140 2.92 17.33 9.68
C HIS A 140 2.01 16.66 10.70
N PHE A 141 2.34 15.40 11.01
CA PHE A 141 1.67 14.59 12.00
C PHE A 141 2.22 14.90 13.38
#